data_AF-A0A9P1A4T9-F1
#
_entry.id   AF-A0A9P1A4T9-F1
#
_cell.length_a   1.000
_cell.length_b   1.000
_cell.length_c   1.000
_cell.angle_alpha   90.00
_cell.angle_beta   90.00
_cell.angle_gamma   90.00
#
_symmetry.space_group_name_H-M   'P 1'
#
loop_
_entity.id
_entity.type
_entity.pdbx_description
1 polymer ?
#
loop_
_entity_poly.entity_id
_entity_poly.type
_entity_poly.pdbx_seq_one_letter_code
_entity_poly.pdbx_strand_id
1 'polypeptide(L)'
;MVRAGRTPLRLLCLQYGADLCYTEEIVDQKLLGSTRILNNVLGTIDYRNGDDIILRIAPEEKGKCILQIGTNNGENAAKIARLVGDDVAGIDVNMGCPKPFSVHCGMGAALLKQTEKIKEILISLKEAAAVPISCKIRVLDTESDTLNLVQEIEKCGVSALGVHGRRRDERQPDQCRVNEIRQVVRTIRNIPVIANGLSGGIEHFDDIDKWRKATEASSIMLARKALATPSIFRKQGILSKFEDIENFLDLACRYDESYTMTKYVVQRMLGGDQERDPRGKATVEAGSVLEICRAFGKESVYETWKKDRQKKQGLKRSHIDEDGIYNIDVSFPLKKLKSSKGFLQTPKMILNEYCVEQKISKPLYESVRRDDKRYVATVSVEDKKFRSGVGQPNVRMAEQVAALAALHGMNIRCRLDGNWEEE
;
A
#
# COMPACT_ATOMS: atom_id res chain seq x y z
N MET A 1 -7.02 10.60 1.26
CA MET A 1 -6.87 11.38 -0.01
C MET A 1 -6.63 10.43 -1.18
N VAL A 2 -7.49 10.39 -2.20
CA VAL A 2 -7.35 9.43 -3.34
C VAL A 2 -5.99 9.55 -4.03
N ARG A 3 -5.37 8.42 -4.38
CA ARG A 3 -3.98 8.23 -4.89
C ARG A 3 -2.87 8.44 -3.86
N ALA A 4 -3.00 9.47 -3.02
CA ALA A 4 -1.93 9.88 -2.12
C ALA A 4 -1.97 9.18 -0.75
N GLY A 5 -3.16 8.84 -0.23
CA GLY A 5 -3.38 8.28 1.10
C GLY A 5 -2.96 6.82 1.24
N ARG A 6 -1.85 6.43 0.60
CA ARG A 6 -1.25 5.10 0.62
C ARG A 6 -0.16 5.04 1.69
N THR A 7 0.32 3.83 1.97
CA THR A 7 1.22 3.52 3.09
C THR A 7 2.39 4.48 3.24
N PRO A 8 3.16 4.82 2.18
CA PRO A 8 4.35 5.66 2.38
C PRO A 8 4.03 7.08 2.88
N LEU A 9 3.01 7.74 2.33
CA LEU A 9 2.65 9.09 2.78
C LEU A 9 2.02 9.07 4.17
N ARG A 10 1.23 8.04 4.49
CA ARG A 10 0.64 7.88 5.82
C ARG A 10 1.73 7.73 6.88
N LEU A 11 2.69 6.83 6.63
CA LEU A 11 3.84 6.64 7.49
C LEU A 11 4.68 7.91 7.65
N LEU A 12 4.93 8.64 6.56
CA LEU A 12 5.68 9.89 6.62
C LEU A 12 4.99 10.91 7.54
N CYS A 13 3.68 11.10 7.37
CA CYS A 13 2.90 11.98 8.25
C CYS A 13 2.96 11.54 9.72
N LEU A 14 2.86 10.22 9.99
CA LEU A 14 2.95 9.66 11.34
C LEU A 14 4.34 9.89 11.96
N GLN A 15 5.42 9.66 11.20
CA GLN A 15 6.80 9.90 11.63
C GLN A 15 7.04 11.37 11.99
N TYR A 16 6.35 12.28 11.28
CA TYR A 16 6.40 13.70 11.56
C TYR A 16 5.50 14.18 12.69
N GLY A 17 4.65 13.33 13.25
CA GLY A 17 3.87 13.64 14.45
C GLY A 17 2.36 13.73 14.24
N ALA A 18 1.82 13.27 13.10
CA ALA A 18 0.39 13.02 13.00
C ALA A 18 -0.02 11.88 13.96
N ASP A 19 -1.12 12.06 14.69
CA ASP A 19 -1.60 11.04 15.64
C ASP A 19 -2.30 9.87 14.95
N LEU A 20 -3.07 10.17 13.90
CA LEU A 20 -3.84 9.22 13.09
C LEU A 20 -3.61 9.48 11.60
N CYS A 21 -3.75 8.45 10.77
CA CYS A 21 -3.67 8.58 9.32
C CYS A 21 -4.86 7.91 8.64
N TYR A 22 -5.49 8.64 7.70
CA TYR A 22 -6.60 8.11 6.91
C TYR A 22 -6.09 7.53 5.60
N THR A 23 -6.69 6.42 5.16
CA THR A 23 -6.45 5.87 3.83
C THR A 23 -6.92 6.82 2.73
N GLU A 24 -6.66 6.47 1.48
CA GLU A 24 -7.55 6.93 0.41
C GLU A 24 -8.98 6.43 0.60
N GLU A 25 -9.94 7.09 -0.04
CA GLU A 25 -11.28 6.54 -0.16
C GLU A 25 -11.19 5.26 -1.00
N ILE A 26 -11.57 4.13 -0.41
CA ILE A 26 -11.64 2.83 -1.09
C ILE A 26 -13.11 2.47 -1.25
N VAL A 27 -13.54 2.21 -2.49
CA VAL A 27 -14.90 1.75 -2.76
C VAL A 27 -15.10 0.36 -2.17
N ASP A 28 -16.17 0.19 -1.40
CA ASP A 28 -16.50 -1.04 -0.67
C ASP A 28 -16.41 -2.31 -1.53
N GLN A 29 -17.01 -2.31 -2.72
CA GLN A 29 -17.01 -3.45 -3.65
C GLN A 29 -15.59 -3.88 -4.04
N LYS A 30 -14.66 -2.92 -4.20
CA LYS A 30 -13.27 -3.22 -4.57
C LYS A 30 -12.53 -3.92 -3.44
N LEU A 31 -12.82 -3.53 -2.20
CA LEU A 31 -12.21 -4.12 -1.01
C LEU A 31 -12.87 -5.46 -0.63
N LEU A 32 -14.18 -5.62 -0.82
CA LEU A 32 -14.87 -6.90 -0.67
C LEU A 32 -14.37 -7.96 -1.68
N GLY A 33 -14.02 -7.53 -2.89
CA GLY A 33 -13.42 -8.41 -3.91
C GLY A 33 -11.93 -8.69 -3.71
N SER A 34 -11.34 -8.27 -2.58
CA SER A 34 -9.92 -8.46 -2.29
C SER A 34 -9.67 -9.62 -1.33
N THR A 35 -8.44 -10.16 -1.36
CA THR A 35 -7.96 -11.19 -0.44
C THR A 35 -6.96 -10.58 0.53
N ARG A 36 -7.15 -10.82 1.82
CA ARG A 36 -6.20 -10.46 2.88
C ARG A 36 -4.98 -11.37 2.84
N ILE A 37 -3.79 -10.80 2.74
CA ILE A 37 -2.52 -11.51 2.63
C ILE A 37 -1.53 -10.94 3.65
N LEU A 38 -0.91 -11.83 4.43
CA LEU A 38 0.26 -11.47 5.21
C LEU A 38 1.50 -11.45 4.30
N ASN A 39 1.95 -10.25 3.95
CA ASN A 39 3.09 -10.05 3.08
C ASN A 39 4.39 -10.07 3.89
N ASN A 40 4.93 -11.26 4.13
CA ASN A 40 6.19 -11.44 4.89
C ASN A 40 7.41 -10.75 4.25
N VAL A 41 7.38 -10.46 2.95
CA VAL A 41 8.49 -9.79 2.26
C VAL A 41 8.60 -8.34 2.75
N LEU A 42 7.45 -7.66 2.85
CA LEU A 42 7.36 -6.28 3.31
C LEU A 42 7.05 -6.15 4.81
N GLY A 43 6.63 -7.24 5.45
CA GLY A 43 6.10 -7.24 6.81
C GLY A 43 4.73 -6.56 6.92
N THR A 44 3.95 -6.52 5.85
CA THR A 44 2.66 -5.79 5.80
C THR A 44 1.46 -6.72 5.75
N ILE A 45 0.29 -6.17 6.06
CA ILE A 45 -0.99 -6.79 5.70
C ILE A 45 -1.47 -6.12 4.41
N ASP A 46 -1.68 -6.92 3.36
CA ASP A 46 -2.10 -6.47 2.06
C ASP A 46 -3.50 -7.01 1.73
N TYR A 47 -4.38 -6.17 1.23
CA TYR A 47 -5.63 -6.54 0.60
C TYR A 47 -5.44 -6.43 -0.91
N ARG A 48 -5.48 -7.56 -1.60
CA ARG A 48 -5.14 -7.65 -3.03
C ARG A 48 -6.29 -8.16 -3.88
N ASN A 49 -6.43 -7.61 -5.08
CA ASN A 49 -7.28 -8.18 -6.12
C ASN A 49 -6.41 -8.41 -7.36
N GLY A 50 -6.01 -9.66 -7.57
CA GLY A 50 -4.96 -10.02 -8.53
C GLY A 50 -3.64 -9.28 -8.20
N ASP A 51 -3.14 -8.53 -9.17
CA ASP A 51 -1.91 -7.75 -9.04
C ASP A 51 -2.12 -6.38 -8.37
N ASP A 52 -3.37 -5.94 -8.21
CA ASP A 52 -3.66 -4.64 -7.61
C ASP A 52 -3.62 -4.71 -6.08
N ILE A 53 -2.91 -3.74 -5.47
CA ILE A 53 -2.86 -3.55 -4.02
C ILE A 53 -3.93 -2.52 -3.64
N ILE A 54 -5.05 -3.02 -3.12
CA ILE A 54 -6.21 -2.20 -2.73
C ILE A 54 -5.89 -1.43 -1.45
N LEU A 55 -5.34 -2.12 -0.46
CA LEU A 55 -4.91 -1.55 0.81
C LEU A 55 -3.66 -2.28 1.29
N ARG A 56 -2.65 -1.53 1.71
CA ARG A 56 -1.48 -2.04 2.41
C ARG A 56 -1.40 -1.35 3.76
N ILE A 57 -1.17 -2.12 4.82
CA ILE A 57 -1.04 -1.63 6.19
C ILE A 57 0.32 -2.06 6.72
N ALA A 58 1.14 -1.09 7.07
CA ALA A 58 2.44 -1.33 7.68
C ALA A 58 2.33 -1.50 9.21
N PRO A 59 3.23 -2.26 9.85
CA PRO A 59 3.21 -2.46 11.31
C PRO A 59 3.22 -1.15 12.11
N GLU A 60 3.93 -0.12 11.61
CA GLU A 60 4.02 1.18 12.26
C GLU A 60 2.68 1.95 12.27
N GLU A 61 1.69 1.52 11.48
CA GLU A 61 0.34 2.11 11.44
C GLU A 61 -0.63 1.44 12.42
N LYS A 62 -0.19 0.39 13.14
CA LYS A 62 -1.04 -0.34 14.09
C LYS A 62 -1.61 0.62 15.13
N GLY A 63 -2.94 0.60 15.28
CA GLY A 63 -3.66 1.49 16.18
C GLY A 63 -3.76 2.95 15.69
N LYS A 64 -3.35 3.27 14.45
CA LYS A 64 -3.39 4.63 13.89
C LYS A 64 -4.04 4.76 12.51
N CYS A 65 -4.13 3.67 11.74
CA CYS A 65 -4.72 3.68 10.40
C CYS A 65 -6.25 3.69 10.45
N ILE A 66 -6.89 4.72 9.92
CA ILE A 66 -8.34 4.81 9.74
C ILE A 66 -8.68 4.51 8.28
N LEU A 67 -9.42 3.43 8.04
CA LEU A 67 -9.89 3.06 6.71
C LEU A 67 -11.09 3.93 6.32
N GLN A 68 -10.97 4.73 5.27
CA GLN A 68 -12.09 5.46 4.71
C GLN A 68 -12.71 4.71 3.53
N ILE A 69 -14.00 4.36 3.66
CA ILE A 69 -14.77 3.68 2.61
C ILE A 69 -15.73 4.62 1.88
N GLY A 70 -15.87 4.39 0.58
CA GLY A 70 -17.02 4.85 -0.19
C GLY A 70 -18.03 3.69 -0.28
N THR A 71 -19.25 3.90 0.22
CA THR A 71 -20.32 2.91 0.19
C THR A 71 -21.68 3.59 0.12
N ASN A 72 -22.68 2.89 -0.38
CA ASN A 72 -24.07 3.29 -0.42
C ASN A 72 -25.01 2.18 0.13
N ASN A 73 -24.46 1.20 0.85
CA ASN A 73 -25.17 -0.01 1.26
C ASN A 73 -24.68 -0.47 2.63
N GLY A 74 -25.60 -0.58 3.60
CA GLY A 74 -25.23 -0.95 4.98
C GLY A 74 -24.67 -2.37 5.12
N GLU A 75 -25.18 -3.33 4.34
CA GLU A 75 -24.71 -4.72 4.36
C GLU A 75 -23.26 -4.85 3.88
N ASN A 76 -22.91 -4.16 2.79
CA ASN A 76 -21.54 -4.10 2.28
C ASN A 76 -20.61 -3.45 3.30
N ALA A 77 -21.04 -2.35 3.91
CA ALA A 77 -20.27 -1.67 4.94
C ALA A 77 -19.99 -2.60 6.14
N ALA A 78 -21.01 -3.33 6.60
CA ALA A 78 -20.87 -4.33 7.67
C ALA A 78 -19.92 -5.48 7.30
N LYS A 79 -19.96 -5.96 6.04
CA LYS A 79 -19.01 -6.98 5.54
C LYS A 79 -17.59 -6.45 5.54
N ILE A 80 -17.36 -5.20 5.13
CA ILE A 80 -16.04 -4.57 5.22
C ILE A 80 -15.56 -4.50 6.66
N ALA A 81 -16.43 -4.08 7.60
CA ALA A 81 -16.06 -4.00 9.00
C ALA A 81 -15.54 -5.33 9.56
N ARG A 82 -16.18 -6.45 9.20
CA ARG A 82 -15.71 -7.79 9.56
C ARG A 82 -14.43 -8.22 8.84
N LEU A 83 -14.24 -7.79 7.59
CA LEU A 83 -13.09 -8.16 6.76
C LEU A 83 -11.79 -7.48 7.20
N VAL A 84 -11.88 -6.24 7.68
CA VAL A 84 -10.71 -5.37 7.92
C VAL A 84 -10.57 -4.85 9.35
N GLY A 85 -11.60 -5.03 10.19
CA GLY A 85 -11.66 -4.44 11.52
C GLY A 85 -10.48 -4.80 12.42
N ASP A 86 -9.88 -5.98 12.26
CA ASP A 86 -8.75 -6.43 13.07
C ASP A 86 -7.40 -5.78 12.68
N ASP A 87 -7.32 -5.19 11.48
CA ASP A 87 -6.06 -4.66 10.94
C ASP A 87 -5.99 -3.13 10.95
N VAL A 88 -7.13 -2.46 11.16
CA VAL A 88 -7.25 -0.99 11.19
C VAL A 88 -7.63 -0.49 12.58
N ALA A 89 -7.40 0.78 12.85
CA ALA A 89 -7.75 1.40 14.13
C ALA A 89 -9.17 1.96 14.17
N GLY A 90 -9.81 2.10 13.00
CA GLY A 90 -11.17 2.60 12.86
C GLY A 90 -11.61 2.59 11.40
N ILE A 91 -12.91 2.72 11.19
CA ILE A 91 -13.54 2.75 9.86
C ILE A 91 -14.32 4.04 9.72
N ASP A 92 -14.10 4.75 8.62
CA ASP A 92 -14.73 6.02 8.30
C ASP A 92 -15.56 5.91 7.02
N VAL A 93 -16.76 6.48 7.02
CA VAL A 93 -17.59 6.58 5.80
C VAL A 93 -17.40 7.94 5.15
N ASN A 94 -17.00 7.95 3.88
CA ASN A 94 -16.94 9.17 3.09
C ASN A 94 -18.34 9.59 2.63
N MET A 95 -18.81 10.71 3.18
CA MET A 95 -20.08 11.36 2.80
C MET A 95 -19.84 12.74 2.16
N GLY A 96 -18.59 13.05 1.79
CA GLY A 96 -18.19 14.39 1.33
C GLY A 96 -17.61 14.44 -0.08
N CYS A 97 -17.41 13.30 -0.75
CA CYS A 97 -16.81 13.22 -2.09
C CYS A 97 -17.78 13.77 -3.16
N PRO A 98 -17.44 14.87 -3.86
CA PRO A 98 -18.31 15.46 -4.87
C PRO A 98 -18.00 14.95 -6.29
N LYS A 99 -17.08 13.98 -6.44
CA LYS A 99 -16.64 13.53 -7.76
C LYS A 99 -17.77 12.75 -8.47
N PRO A 100 -17.90 12.88 -9.80
CA PRO A 100 -18.99 12.25 -10.55
C PRO A 100 -19.14 10.75 -10.31
N PHE A 101 -18.03 10.00 -10.28
CA PHE A 101 -18.08 8.55 -10.04
C PHE A 101 -18.70 8.20 -8.68
N SER A 102 -18.41 8.98 -7.63
CA SER A 102 -18.97 8.77 -6.30
C SER A 102 -20.45 9.11 -6.27
N VAL A 103 -20.81 10.27 -6.82
CA VAL A 103 -22.19 10.78 -6.80
C VAL A 103 -23.11 9.89 -7.65
N HIS A 104 -22.66 9.45 -8.83
CA HIS A 104 -23.42 8.58 -9.72
C HIS A 104 -23.72 7.22 -9.08
N CYS A 105 -22.79 6.69 -8.31
CA CYS A 105 -22.98 5.46 -7.55
C CYS A 105 -23.71 5.67 -6.21
N GLY A 106 -24.25 6.86 -5.92
CA GLY A 106 -24.98 7.13 -4.67
C GLY A 106 -24.10 7.20 -3.42
N MET A 107 -22.77 7.34 -3.57
CA MET A 107 -21.80 7.45 -2.48
C MET A 107 -21.35 8.90 -2.28
N GLY A 108 -20.57 9.17 -1.23
CA GLY A 108 -19.97 10.49 -1.01
C GLY A 108 -21.04 11.55 -0.79
N ALA A 109 -20.92 12.69 -1.48
CA ALA A 109 -21.83 13.81 -1.29
C ALA A 109 -23.29 13.53 -1.72
N ALA A 110 -23.56 12.44 -2.44
CA ALA A 110 -24.93 12.00 -2.74
C ALA A 110 -25.68 11.53 -1.48
N LEU A 111 -24.95 11.02 -0.48
CA LEU A 111 -25.53 10.56 0.79
C LEU A 111 -26.07 11.73 1.62
N LEU A 112 -25.53 12.94 1.46
CA LEU A 112 -25.89 14.11 2.26
C LEU A 112 -27.38 14.52 2.15
N LYS A 113 -28.09 14.05 1.13
CA LYS A 113 -29.53 14.27 0.92
C LYS A 113 -30.38 13.03 1.27
N GLN A 114 -29.76 11.97 1.78
CA GLN A 114 -30.37 10.67 2.01
C GLN A 114 -30.16 10.22 3.45
N THR A 115 -30.75 10.95 4.41
CA THR A 115 -30.57 10.71 5.86
C THR A 115 -30.87 9.27 6.26
N GLU A 116 -31.94 8.66 5.72
CA GLU A 116 -32.28 7.26 6.03
C GLU A 116 -31.21 6.27 5.52
N LYS A 117 -30.59 6.55 4.37
CA LYS A 117 -29.48 5.75 3.86
C LYS A 117 -28.23 5.90 4.72
N ILE A 118 -27.96 7.11 5.21
CA ILE A 118 -26.88 7.37 6.17
C ILE A 118 -27.10 6.55 7.45
N LYS A 119 -28.32 6.57 8.00
CA LYS A 119 -28.67 5.77 9.19
C LYS A 119 -28.47 4.29 8.97
N GLU A 120 -28.98 3.75 7.86
CA GLU A 120 -28.79 2.35 7.47
C GLU A 120 -27.30 1.97 7.51
N ILE A 121 -26.45 2.74 6.83
CA ILE A 121 -25.01 2.46 6.72
C ILE A 121 -24.33 2.50 8.09
N LEU A 122 -24.57 3.57 8.87
CA LEU A 122 -23.90 3.78 10.15
C LEU A 122 -24.33 2.76 11.21
N ILE A 123 -25.63 2.42 11.26
CA ILE A 123 -26.16 1.39 12.19
C ILE A 123 -25.57 0.03 11.83
N SER A 124 -25.59 -0.36 10.54
CA SER A 124 -25.01 -1.63 10.10
C SER A 124 -23.50 -1.73 10.42
N LEU A 125 -22.75 -0.65 10.26
CA LEU A 125 -21.35 -0.60 10.67
C LEU A 125 -21.18 -0.74 12.19
N LYS A 126 -22.01 -0.03 12.96
CA LYS A 126 -21.93 -0.02 14.42
C LYS A 126 -22.21 -1.40 15.02
N GLU A 127 -23.15 -2.14 14.43
CA GLU A 127 -23.48 -3.51 14.84
C GLU A 127 -22.38 -4.53 14.48
N ALA A 128 -21.66 -4.30 13.37
CA ALA A 128 -20.69 -5.26 12.84
C ALA A 128 -19.25 -5.03 13.28
N ALA A 129 -18.86 -3.79 13.58
CA ALA A 129 -17.47 -3.41 13.78
C ALA A 129 -17.00 -3.59 15.23
N ALA A 130 -15.79 -4.15 15.38
CA ALA A 130 -15.08 -4.20 16.66
C ALA A 130 -14.26 -2.92 16.94
N VAL A 131 -14.15 -2.01 15.96
CA VAL A 131 -13.38 -0.77 16.02
C VAL A 131 -14.28 0.47 15.95
N PRO A 132 -13.82 1.64 16.42
CA PRO A 132 -14.55 2.90 16.30
C PRO A 132 -14.97 3.20 14.86
N ILE A 133 -16.20 3.69 14.71
CA ILE A 133 -16.78 4.10 13.42
C ILE A 133 -16.86 5.62 13.37
N SER A 134 -16.36 6.25 12.32
CA SER A 134 -16.55 7.68 12.07
C SER A 134 -17.21 7.92 10.70
N CYS A 135 -17.57 9.16 10.43
CA CYS A 135 -17.88 9.57 9.06
C CYS A 135 -17.37 10.98 8.80
N LYS A 136 -17.20 11.30 7.51
CA LYS A 136 -16.73 12.61 7.07
C LYS A 136 -17.72 13.25 6.11
N ILE A 137 -18.25 14.40 6.50
CA ILE A 137 -19.21 15.18 5.72
C ILE A 137 -18.61 16.49 5.16
N ARG A 138 -19.40 17.14 4.32
CA ARG A 138 -19.30 18.57 4.00
C ARG A 138 -20.49 19.28 4.63
N VAL A 139 -20.32 20.55 4.97
CA VAL A 139 -21.44 21.42 5.35
C VAL A 139 -22.43 21.54 4.18
N LEU A 140 -23.73 21.54 4.49
CA LEU A 140 -24.85 21.63 3.53
C LEU A 140 -25.19 23.08 3.21
N ASP A 141 -26.05 23.31 2.21
CA ASP A 141 -26.36 24.65 1.69
C ASP A 141 -26.75 25.65 2.79
N THR A 142 -27.56 25.21 3.76
CA THR A 142 -27.90 25.98 4.96
C THR A 142 -27.25 25.41 6.23
N GLU A 143 -27.02 26.28 7.21
CA GLU A 143 -26.55 25.89 8.54
C GLU A 143 -27.55 24.94 9.21
N SER A 144 -28.85 25.28 9.17
CA SER A 144 -29.93 24.46 9.76
C SER A 144 -29.93 23.02 9.23
N ASP A 145 -29.84 22.83 7.91
CA ASP A 145 -29.78 21.49 7.32
C ASP A 145 -28.56 20.72 7.80
N THR A 146 -27.42 21.42 7.93
CA THR A 146 -26.20 20.82 8.46
C THR A 146 -26.38 20.37 9.90
N LEU A 147 -26.96 21.23 10.76
CA LEU A 147 -27.21 20.92 12.17
C LEU A 147 -28.19 19.76 12.34
N ASN A 148 -29.26 19.72 11.55
CA ASN A 148 -30.22 18.61 11.54
C ASN A 148 -29.55 17.29 11.15
N LEU A 149 -28.74 17.29 10.07
CA LEU A 149 -28.04 16.10 9.62
C LEU A 149 -27.06 15.54 10.67
N VAL A 150 -26.26 16.41 11.30
CA VAL A 150 -25.25 15.94 12.26
C VAL A 150 -25.86 15.39 13.55
N GLN A 151 -27.03 15.90 13.97
CA GLN A 151 -27.79 15.33 15.08
C GLN A 151 -28.30 13.93 14.76
N GLU A 152 -28.79 13.70 13.54
CA GLU A 152 -29.20 12.36 13.10
C GLU A 152 -28.00 11.39 13.01
N ILE A 153 -26.84 11.86 12.56
CA ILE A 153 -25.60 11.07 12.56
C ILE A 153 -25.16 10.71 13.98
N GLU A 154 -25.21 11.66 14.93
CA GLU A 154 -24.84 11.41 16.33
C GLU A 154 -25.72 10.30 16.95
N LYS A 155 -27.02 10.30 16.66
CA LYS A 155 -27.96 9.26 17.12
C LYS A 155 -27.61 7.85 16.61
N CYS A 156 -26.88 7.73 15.50
CA CYS A 156 -26.40 6.44 14.99
C CYS A 156 -25.23 5.85 15.79
N GLY A 157 -24.68 6.59 16.77
CA GLY A 157 -23.63 6.07 17.66
C GLY A 157 -22.24 5.98 17.03
N VAL A 158 -21.94 6.87 16.08
CA VAL A 158 -20.56 7.06 15.58
C VAL A 158 -19.64 7.53 16.71
N SER A 159 -18.34 7.29 16.59
CA SER A 159 -17.32 7.63 17.58
C SER A 159 -16.66 8.99 17.33
N ALA A 160 -16.76 9.53 16.11
CA ALA A 160 -16.27 10.86 15.76
C ALA A 160 -16.94 11.36 14.47
N LEU A 161 -16.99 12.68 14.27
CA LEU A 161 -17.49 13.31 13.05
C LEU A 161 -16.45 14.23 12.42
N GLY A 162 -16.04 13.94 11.18
CA GLY A 162 -15.23 14.83 10.36
C GLY A 162 -16.09 15.84 9.61
N VAL A 163 -15.84 17.15 9.78
CA VAL A 163 -16.61 18.21 9.11
C VAL A 163 -15.70 19.04 8.22
N HIS A 164 -15.93 18.98 6.91
CA HIS A 164 -15.32 19.91 5.97
C HIS A 164 -16.20 21.16 5.83
N GLY A 165 -15.70 22.31 6.27
CA GLY A 165 -16.39 23.61 6.20
C GLY A 165 -16.59 24.21 4.80
N ARG A 166 -16.65 23.40 3.74
CA ARG A 166 -17.03 23.84 2.38
C ARG A 166 -18.23 23.04 1.91
N ARG A 167 -19.11 23.69 1.14
CA ARG A 167 -20.24 23.09 0.42
C ARG A 167 -19.75 22.07 -0.61
N ARG A 168 -20.67 21.28 -1.16
CA ARG A 168 -20.36 20.23 -2.15
C ARG A 168 -19.56 20.76 -3.35
N ASP A 169 -19.96 21.90 -3.90
CA ASP A 169 -19.43 22.39 -5.18
C ASP A 169 -18.20 23.29 -5.00
N GLU A 170 -17.91 23.69 -3.76
CA GLU A 170 -16.79 24.58 -3.42
C GLU A 170 -15.44 23.85 -3.33
N ARG A 171 -14.39 24.53 -3.80
CA ARG A 171 -12.98 24.13 -3.80
C ARG A 171 -12.14 25.22 -3.15
N GLN A 172 -10.81 25.13 -3.21
CA GLN A 172 -9.99 26.32 -2.93
C GLN A 172 -9.91 27.13 -4.23
N PRO A 173 -10.03 28.46 -4.20
CA PRO A 173 -9.92 29.36 -3.04
C PRO A 173 -11.17 29.60 -2.19
N ASP A 174 -12.33 28.99 -2.48
CA ASP A 174 -13.56 29.23 -1.73
C ASP A 174 -13.40 29.11 -0.21
N GLN A 175 -14.14 29.95 0.51
CA GLN A 175 -13.99 30.15 1.94
C GLN A 175 -14.33 28.89 2.73
N CYS A 176 -13.50 28.55 3.72
CA CYS A 176 -13.82 27.54 4.72
C CYS A 176 -14.65 28.21 5.83
N ARG A 177 -15.88 27.73 6.05
CA ARG A 177 -16.83 28.27 7.02
C ARG A 177 -16.51 27.80 8.44
N VAL A 178 -15.55 28.47 9.07
CA VAL A 178 -15.11 28.21 10.44
C VAL A 178 -16.27 28.32 11.43
N ASN A 179 -17.15 29.33 11.26
CA ASN A 179 -18.29 29.54 12.14
C ASN A 179 -19.29 28.38 12.10
N GLU A 180 -19.60 27.83 10.93
CA GLU A 180 -20.52 26.69 10.84
C GLU A 180 -19.93 25.42 11.44
N ILE A 181 -18.62 25.18 11.29
CA ILE A 181 -17.95 24.08 12.01
C ILE A 181 -18.13 24.28 13.52
N ARG A 182 -17.96 25.51 14.03
CA ARG A 182 -18.15 25.82 15.45
C ARG A 182 -19.59 25.56 15.90
N GLN A 183 -20.60 25.89 15.08
CA GLN A 183 -21.99 25.57 15.41
C GLN A 183 -22.25 24.06 15.45
N VAL A 184 -21.65 23.29 14.54
CA VAL A 184 -21.70 21.82 14.60
C VAL A 184 -21.08 21.30 15.90
N VAL A 185 -19.89 21.80 16.29
CA VAL A 185 -19.24 21.43 17.57
C VAL A 185 -20.15 21.69 18.75
N ARG A 186 -20.81 22.85 18.81
CA ARG A 186 -21.70 23.23 19.92
C ARG A 186 -23.04 22.49 19.93
N THR A 187 -23.45 21.95 18.78
CA THR A 187 -24.70 21.20 18.63
C THR A 187 -24.54 19.74 19.05
N ILE A 188 -23.41 19.13 18.68
CA ILE A 188 -23.06 17.75 19.05
C ILE A 188 -22.65 17.69 20.52
N ARG A 189 -23.11 16.66 21.25
CA ARG A 189 -22.93 16.57 22.71
C ARG A 189 -21.97 15.47 23.15
N ASN A 190 -21.89 14.37 22.42
CA ASN A 190 -21.31 13.12 22.91
C ASN A 190 -20.07 12.66 22.15
N ILE A 191 -19.80 13.23 20.96
CA ILE A 191 -18.72 12.75 20.08
C ILE A 191 -17.77 13.89 19.70
N PRO A 192 -16.47 13.62 19.55
CA PRO A 192 -15.52 14.62 19.07
C PRO A 192 -15.79 14.99 17.61
N VAL A 193 -15.73 16.29 17.33
CA VAL A 193 -15.76 16.84 15.96
C VAL A 193 -14.32 17.12 15.49
N ILE A 194 -14.02 16.70 14.27
CA ILE A 194 -12.73 16.87 13.60
C ILE A 194 -12.89 17.89 12.48
N ALA A 195 -12.29 19.08 12.62
CA ALA A 195 -12.42 20.13 11.62
C ALA A 195 -11.52 19.89 10.39
N ASN A 196 -12.05 20.15 9.20
CA ASN A 196 -11.37 20.00 7.92
C ASN A 196 -11.66 21.18 6.97
N GLY A 197 -10.70 21.51 6.09
CA GLY A 197 -10.91 22.48 5.01
C GLY A 197 -9.90 23.64 4.91
N LEU A 198 -9.16 24.00 5.97
CA LEU A 198 -8.31 25.19 5.98
C LEU A 198 -6.86 24.96 5.51
N SER A 199 -6.56 23.97 4.67
CA SER A 199 -5.16 23.68 4.28
C SER A 199 -4.36 24.88 3.74
N GLY A 200 -5.01 25.86 3.10
CA GLY A 200 -4.33 27.05 2.57
C GLY A 200 -3.99 28.12 3.62
N GLY A 201 -4.55 28.03 4.84
CA GLY A 201 -4.27 28.95 5.94
C GLY A 201 -3.43 28.33 7.06
N ILE A 202 -2.84 27.15 6.80
CA ILE A 202 -1.96 26.46 7.75
C ILE A 202 -0.54 26.53 7.18
N GLU A 203 0.29 27.38 7.77
CA GLU A 203 1.65 27.62 7.31
C GLU A 203 2.66 26.94 8.22
N HIS A 204 2.40 26.88 9.52
CA HIS A 204 3.25 26.29 10.54
C HIS A 204 2.48 25.31 11.44
N PHE A 205 3.20 24.50 12.22
CA PHE A 205 2.61 23.55 13.17
C PHE A 205 1.62 24.22 14.14
N ASP A 206 1.98 25.39 14.69
CA ASP A 206 1.15 26.12 15.66
C ASP A 206 -0.19 26.61 15.08
N ASP A 207 -0.30 26.77 13.76
CA ASP A 207 -1.55 27.18 13.12
C ASP A 207 -2.62 26.08 13.21
N ILE A 208 -2.20 24.82 13.39
CA ILE A 208 -3.11 23.70 13.64
C ILE A 208 -3.89 23.92 14.93
N ASP A 209 -3.21 24.27 16.03
CA ASP A 209 -3.88 24.52 17.32
C ASP A 209 -4.64 25.85 17.31
N LYS A 210 -4.14 26.89 16.64
CA LYS A 210 -4.92 28.14 16.42
C LYS A 210 -6.24 27.85 15.72
N TRP A 211 -6.22 27.03 14.68
CA TRP A 211 -7.44 26.68 13.94
C TRP A 211 -8.36 25.74 14.73
N ARG A 212 -7.79 24.81 15.50
CA ARG A 212 -8.53 23.97 16.45
C ARG A 212 -9.31 24.83 17.44
N LYS A 213 -8.64 25.81 18.08
CA LYS A 213 -9.26 26.79 18.98
C LYS A 213 -10.33 27.61 18.28
N ALA A 214 -10.05 28.10 17.07
CA ALA A 214 -11.01 28.92 16.32
C ALA A 214 -12.30 28.16 15.95
N THR A 215 -12.20 26.88 15.64
CA THR A 215 -13.37 26.02 15.34
C THR A 215 -14.01 25.41 16.58
N GLU A 216 -13.35 25.49 17.74
CA GLU A 216 -13.68 24.75 18.97
C GLU A 216 -13.65 23.22 18.81
N ALA A 217 -13.16 22.72 17.66
CA ALA A 217 -13.12 21.31 17.37
C ALA A 217 -12.16 20.56 18.31
N SER A 218 -12.44 19.27 18.53
CA SER A 218 -11.57 18.41 19.32
C SER A 218 -10.23 18.19 18.61
N SER A 219 -10.27 17.98 17.29
CA SER A 219 -9.10 17.67 16.48
C SER A 219 -9.16 18.34 15.10
N ILE A 220 -8.02 18.36 14.40
CA ILE A 220 -7.89 18.88 13.05
C ILE A 220 -7.48 17.78 12.08
N MET A 221 -8.13 17.75 10.91
CA MET A 221 -7.72 16.91 9.78
C MET A 221 -7.12 17.77 8.67
N LEU A 222 -5.86 17.53 8.32
CA LEU A 222 -5.19 18.13 7.16
C LEU A 222 -5.17 17.18 5.97
N ALA A 223 -5.45 17.71 4.78
CA ALA A 223 -5.37 16.96 3.52
C ALA A 223 -4.31 17.56 2.60
N ARG A 224 -4.65 18.62 1.85
CA ARG A 224 -3.77 19.17 0.81
C ARG A 224 -2.45 19.71 1.37
N LYS A 225 -2.46 20.30 2.56
CA LYS A 225 -1.23 20.75 3.22
C LYS A 225 -0.32 19.57 3.58
N ALA A 226 -0.87 18.49 4.14
CA ALA A 226 -0.11 17.28 4.44
C ALA A 226 0.43 16.57 3.18
N LEU A 227 -0.27 16.66 2.05
CA LEU A 227 0.21 16.13 0.77
C LEU A 227 1.38 16.96 0.20
N ALA A 228 1.27 18.28 0.22
CA ALA A 228 2.30 19.16 -0.32
C ALA A 228 3.51 19.32 0.61
N THR A 229 3.28 19.21 1.92
CA THR A 229 4.27 19.44 2.99
C THR A 229 3.96 18.52 4.16
N PRO A 230 4.29 17.22 4.08
CA PRO A 230 4.03 16.27 5.17
C PRO A 230 4.67 16.70 6.49
N SER A 231 5.82 17.36 6.44
CA SER A 231 6.50 17.92 7.62
C SER A 231 5.72 19.00 8.36
N ILE A 232 4.51 19.39 7.89
CA ILE A 232 3.61 20.29 8.63
C ILE A 232 3.27 19.76 10.04
N PHE A 233 3.35 18.44 10.25
CA PHE A 233 3.10 17.84 11.56
C PHE A 233 4.31 17.91 12.51
N ARG A 234 5.50 18.32 12.04
CA ARG A 234 6.71 18.41 12.86
C ARG A 234 6.65 19.63 13.78
N LYS A 235 6.71 19.38 15.09
CA LYS A 235 6.80 20.43 16.12
C LYS A 235 8.05 21.30 15.99
N GLN A 236 9.14 20.74 15.45
CA GLN A 236 10.42 21.43 15.28
C GLN A 236 10.46 22.35 14.05
N GLY A 237 9.38 22.39 13.27
CA GLY A 237 9.29 23.17 12.04
C GLY A 237 9.25 22.32 10.78
N ILE A 238 8.92 22.97 9.68
CA ILE A 238 8.79 22.35 8.35
C ILE A 238 10.17 22.10 7.76
N LEU A 239 10.33 20.96 7.10
CA LEU A 239 11.54 20.64 6.33
C LEU A 239 11.52 21.32 4.97
N SER A 240 12.66 21.33 4.28
CA SER A 240 12.63 21.64 2.87
C SER A 240 11.77 20.60 2.13
N LYS A 241 11.13 21.02 1.03
CA LYS A 241 10.33 20.11 0.20
C LYS A 241 11.15 18.93 -0.34
N PHE A 242 12.46 19.13 -0.54
CA PHE A 242 13.34 18.10 -1.08
C PHE A 242 13.64 17.03 -0.03
N GLU A 243 13.85 17.43 1.22
CA GLU A 243 13.94 16.47 2.34
C GLU A 243 12.63 15.69 2.52
N ASP A 244 11.46 16.36 2.39
CA ASP A 244 10.17 15.66 2.44
C ASP A 244 10.02 14.63 1.31
N ILE A 245 10.45 14.98 0.09
CA ILE A 245 10.45 14.05 -1.06
C ILE A 245 11.41 12.88 -0.83
N GLU A 246 12.63 13.17 -0.37
CA GLU A 246 13.66 12.17 -0.08
C GLU A 246 13.20 11.17 0.98
N ASN A 247 12.60 11.66 2.07
CA ASN A 247 12.05 10.80 3.14
C ASN A 247 10.82 10.02 2.65
N PHE A 248 9.99 10.60 1.77
CA PHE A 248 8.90 9.88 1.10
C PHE A 248 9.42 8.75 0.21
N LEU A 249 10.49 8.99 -0.57
CA LEU A 249 11.08 8.00 -1.46
C LEU A 249 11.69 6.81 -0.70
N ASP A 250 12.28 7.05 0.47
CA ASP A 250 12.78 5.98 1.33
C ASP A 250 11.64 5.02 1.74
N LEU A 251 10.49 5.57 2.13
CA LEU A 251 9.30 4.79 2.47
C LEU A 251 8.64 4.13 1.24
N ALA A 252 8.59 4.82 0.10
CA ALA A 252 8.06 4.29 -1.14
C ALA A 252 8.89 3.09 -1.64
N CYS A 253 10.22 3.17 -1.53
CA CYS A 253 11.12 2.07 -1.86
C CYS A 253 10.99 0.91 -0.88
N ARG A 254 10.93 1.19 0.43
CA ARG A 254 10.77 0.17 1.49
C ARG A 254 9.48 -0.62 1.32
N TYR A 255 8.38 0.07 1.07
CA TYR A 255 7.05 -0.53 0.98
C TYR A 255 6.59 -0.82 -0.44
N ASP A 256 7.52 -0.88 -1.40
CA ASP A 256 7.29 -1.26 -2.80
C ASP A 256 6.06 -0.59 -3.40
N GLU A 257 6.00 0.73 -3.26
CA GLU A 257 4.90 1.52 -3.79
C GLU A 257 4.96 1.58 -5.31
N SER A 258 3.79 1.60 -5.92
CA SER A 258 3.65 1.70 -7.36
C SER A 258 4.31 2.99 -7.89
N TYR A 259 4.96 2.86 -9.05
CA TYR A 259 5.59 3.99 -9.74
C TYR A 259 4.60 5.15 -9.96
N THR A 260 3.37 4.85 -10.41
CA THR A 260 2.37 5.87 -10.75
C THR A 260 1.93 6.67 -9.52
N MET A 261 1.77 6.02 -8.36
CA MET A 261 1.41 6.70 -7.12
C MET A 261 2.59 7.45 -6.51
N THR A 262 3.80 6.87 -6.57
CA THR A 262 5.04 7.53 -6.16
C THR A 262 5.23 8.83 -6.94
N LYS A 263 5.17 8.77 -8.28
CA LYS A 263 5.26 9.95 -9.16
C LYS A 263 4.21 10.99 -8.83
N TYR A 264 2.96 10.58 -8.63
CA TYR A 264 1.88 11.49 -8.28
C TYR A 264 2.17 12.25 -6.98
N VAL A 265 2.62 11.58 -5.93
CA VAL A 265 2.90 12.22 -4.64
C VAL A 265 4.09 13.17 -4.74
N VAL A 266 5.20 12.74 -5.37
CA VAL A 266 6.39 13.60 -5.55
C VAL A 266 6.06 14.85 -6.36
N GLN A 267 5.29 14.73 -7.44
CA GLN A 267 4.83 15.88 -8.23
C GLN A 267 3.97 16.86 -7.40
N ARG A 268 3.15 16.34 -6.48
CA ARG A 268 2.34 17.18 -5.58
C ARG A 268 3.18 17.94 -4.55
N MET A 269 4.29 17.36 -4.09
CA MET A 269 5.25 18.05 -3.22
C MET A 269 6.08 19.10 -3.97
N LEU A 270 6.50 18.79 -5.21
CA LEU A 270 7.23 19.71 -6.08
C LEU A 270 6.41 20.97 -6.42
N GLY A 271 5.11 20.80 -6.70
CA GLY A 271 4.26 21.91 -7.11
C GLY A 271 4.75 22.51 -8.43
N GLY A 272 5.02 23.82 -8.46
CA GLY A 272 5.57 24.51 -9.64
C GLY A 272 7.01 24.11 -10.00
N ASP A 273 7.76 23.48 -9.09
CA ASP A 273 9.14 23.09 -9.34
C ASP A 273 9.27 21.89 -10.28
N GLN A 274 8.15 21.26 -10.64
CA GLN A 274 8.09 20.27 -11.73
C GLN A 274 8.66 20.83 -13.05
N GLU A 275 8.51 22.13 -13.29
CA GLU A 275 8.98 22.78 -14.52
C GLU A 275 10.25 23.61 -14.32
N ARG A 276 10.60 23.94 -13.07
CA ARG A 276 11.66 24.91 -12.74
C ARG A 276 12.92 24.24 -12.21
N ASP A 277 12.79 23.18 -11.42
CA ASP A 277 13.91 22.45 -10.82
C ASP A 277 14.32 21.27 -11.72
N PRO A 278 15.62 21.04 -11.97
CA PRO A 278 16.09 19.90 -12.77
C PRO A 278 15.55 18.54 -12.28
N ARG A 279 15.43 18.35 -10.97
CA ARG A 279 14.89 17.12 -10.36
C ARG A 279 13.40 16.98 -10.63
N GLY A 280 12.70 18.11 -10.65
CA GLY A 280 11.28 18.17 -11.01
C GLY A 280 11.04 17.76 -12.46
N LYS A 281 11.84 18.29 -13.40
CA LYS A 281 11.78 17.90 -14.83
C LYS A 281 12.08 16.41 -15.01
N ALA A 282 13.14 15.92 -14.36
CA ALA A 282 13.49 14.50 -14.38
C ALA A 282 12.36 13.62 -13.80
N THR A 283 11.67 14.06 -12.76
CA THR A 283 10.51 13.34 -12.21
C THR A 283 9.33 13.28 -13.19
N VAL A 284 9.10 14.35 -13.95
CA VAL A 284 8.05 14.39 -15.00
C VAL A 284 8.37 13.38 -16.12
N GLU A 285 9.64 13.24 -16.48
CA GLU A 285 10.10 12.33 -17.54
C GLU A 285 10.24 10.87 -17.06
N ALA A 286 10.49 10.64 -15.77
CA ALA A 286 10.71 9.32 -15.21
C ALA A 286 9.56 8.34 -15.50
N GLY A 287 9.90 7.13 -15.93
CA GLY A 287 9.00 5.99 -16.18
C GLY A 287 9.04 4.91 -15.08
N SER A 288 9.87 5.09 -14.04
CA SER A 288 10.04 4.13 -12.95
C SER A 288 10.35 4.79 -11.61
N VAL A 289 10.18 4.06 -10.49
CA VAL A 289 10.59 4.55 -9.16
C VAL A 289 12.10 4.78 -9.09
N LEU A 290 12.90 3.94 -9.76
CA LEU A 290 14.36 4.10 -9.82
C LEU A 290 14.78 5.41 -10.47
N GLU A 291 14.15 5.80 -11.59
CA GLU A 291 14.44 7.08 -12.25
C GLU A 291 14.02 8.28 -11.41
N ILE A 292 12.92 8.18 -10.67
CA ILE A 292 12.56 9.20 -9.67
C ILE A 292 13.64 9.25 -8.58
N CYS A 293 14.08 8.11 -8.05
CA CYS A 293 15.14 8.06 -7.04
C CYS A 293 16.44 8.68 -7.55
N ARG A 294 16.83 8.43 -8.81
CA ARG A 294 17.98 9.08 -9.46
C ARG A 294 17.89 10.60 -9.45
N ALA A 295 16.70 11.14 -9.72
CA ALA A 295 16.49 12.58 -9.68
C ALA A 295 16.76 13.19 -8.28
N PHE A 296 16.72 12.40 -7.20
CA PHE A 296 16.97 12.87 -5.83
C PHE A 296 18.18 12.19 -5.17
N GLY A 297 19.05 11.51 -5.92
CA GLY A 297 20.24 10.83 -5.34
C GLY A 297 19.92 9.65 -4.41
N LYS A 298 18.77 8.99 -4.61
CA LYS A 298 18.24 7.89 -3.77
C LYS A 298 18.37 6.50 -4.41
N GLU A 299 19.22 6.34 -5.42
CA GLU A 299 19.43 5.05 -6.11
C GLU A 299 19.89 3.94 -5.17
N SER A 300 20.81 4.26 -4.26
CA SER A 300 21.32 3.30 -3.28
C SER A 300 20.20 2.78 -2.37
N VAL A 301 19.24 3.64 -2.02
CA VAL A 301 18.06 3.26 -1.22
C VAL A 301 17.15 2.33 -2.01
N TYR A 302 16.85 2.66 -3.27
CA TYR A 302 16.07 1.79 -4.14
C TYR A 302 16.71 0.39 -4.28
N GLU A 303 17.99 0.33 -4.60
CA GLU A 303 18.71 -0.94 -4.79
C GLU A 303 18.81 -1.75 -3.50
N THR A 304 18.98 -1.09 -2.36
CA THR A 304 18.99 -1.75 -1.04
C THR A 304 17.68 -2.47 -0.78
N TRP A 305 16.55 -1.78 -0.93
CA TRP A 305 15.24 -2.38 -0.67
C TRP A 305 14.84 -3.40 -1.74
N LYS A 306 15.24 -3.20 -3.00
CA LYS A 306 15.06 -4.20 -4.06
C LYS A 306 15.79 -5.51 -3.73
N LYS A 307 17.07 -5.43 -3.31
CA LYS A 307 17.86 -6.60 -2.90
C LYS A 307 17.28 -7.27 -1.65
N ASP A 308 16.83 -6.51 -0.66
CA ASP A 308 16.18 -7.05 0.53
C ASP A 308 14.91 -7.84 0.17
N ARG A 309 14.06 -7.30 -0.71
CA ARG A 309 12.87 -8.00 -1.21
C ARG A 309 13.23 -9.27 -1.96
N GLN A 310 14.19 -9.20 -2.89
CA GLN A 310 14.66 -10.36 -3.65
C GLN A 310 15.22 -11.46 -2.73
N LYS A 311 15.98 -11.09 -1.69
CA LYS A 311 16.49 -12.03 -0.69
C LYS A 311 15.36 -12.71 0.06
N LYS A 312 14.36 -11.96 0.53
CA LYS A 312 13.19 -12.49 1.26
C LYS A 312 12.25 -13.33 0.38
N GLN A 313 12.14 -12.99 -0.90
CA GLN A 313 11.39 -13.78 -1.89
C GLN A 313 12.13 -15.07 -2.25
N GLY A 314 13.46 -14.99 -2.42
CA GLY A 314 14.32 -16.16 -2.67
C GLY A 314 14.30 -17.16 -1.51
N LEU A 315 14.29 -16.67 -0.26
CA LEU A 315 14.12 -17.51 0.94
C LEU A 315 12.79 -18.28 0.97
N LYS A 316 11.74 -17.78 0.31
CA LYS A 316 10.44 -18.47 0.18
C LYS A 316 10.37 -19.47 -0.97
N ARG A 317 11.27 -19.39 -1.96
CA ARG A 317 11.34 -20.41 -3.02
C ARG A 317 11.92 -21.72 -2.47
N SER A 318 12.65 -21.71 -1.35
CA SER A 318 13.27 -22.90 -0.75
C SER A 318 12.58 -23.39 0.53
N HIS A 319 12.18 -24.66 0.60
CA HIS A 319 11.74 -25.36 1.81
C HIS A 319 12.27 -26.81 1.82
N ILE A 320 12.25 -27.47 2.98
CA ILE A 320 12.57 -28.89 3.10
C ILE A 320 11.24 -29.65 3.22
N ASP A 321 10.97 -30.56 2.29
CA ASP A 321 9.79 -31.43 2.31
C ASP A 321 9.86 -32.42 3.49
N GLU A 322 8.74 -33.03 3.88
CA GLU A 322 8.70 -34.06 4.95
C GLU A 322 9.66 -35.24 4.69
N ASP A 323 9.95 -35.52 3.41
CA ASP A 323 10.90 -36.54 2.95
C ASP A 323 12.38 -36.09 2.98
N GLY A 324 12.68 -34.91 3.54
CA GLY A 324 14.04 -34.36 3.65
C GLY A 324 14.60 -33.76 2.35
N ILE A 325 13.77 -33.56 1.32
CA ILE A 325 14.18 -33.01 0.02
C ILE A 325 14.16 -31.47 0.10
N TYR A 326 15.28 -30.84 -0.27
CA TYR A 326 15.36 -29.39 -0.44
C TYR A 326 14.64 -29.00 -1.74
N ASN A 327 13.43 -28.47 -1.58
CA ASN A 327 12.58 -28.04 -2.68
C ASN A 327 12.77 -26.54 -2.93
N ILE A 328 13.22 -26.19 -4.13
CA ILE A 328 13.44 -24.82 -4.57
C ILE A 328 12.62 -24.54 -5.82
N ASP A 329 11.61 -23.68 -5.73
CA ASP A 329 10.75 -23.31 -6.86
C ASP A 329 11.51 -22.44 -7.86
N VAL A 330 12.22 -23.09 -8.77
CA VAL A 330 12.97 -22.47 -9.89
C VAL A 330 12.55 -23.07 -11.23
N SER A 331 12.51 -22.26 -12.27
CA SER A 331 12.32 -22.65 -13.68
C SER A 331 13.20 -21.79 -14.58
N PHE A 332 13.38 -22.19 -15.84
CA PHE A 332 14.15 -21.40 -16.82
C PHE A 332 13.71 -21.59 -18.27
N PRO A 333 13.94 -20.59 -19.16
CA PRO A 333 13.38 -20.62 -20.50
C PRO A 333 14.13 -21.57 -21.45
N LEU A 334 13.37 -22.45 -22.12
CA LEU A 334 13.82 -23.43 -23.14
C LEU A 334 14.81 -22.89 -24.17
N LYS A 335 14.66 -21.63 -24.57
CA LYS A 335 15.46 -21.00 -25.62
C LYS A 335 16.94 -20.89 -25.22
N LYS A 336 17.28 -20.86 -23.92
CA LYS A 336 18.68 -20.77 -23.43
C LYS A 336 19.47 -22.06 -23.62
N LEU A 337 18.81 -23.22 -23.65
CA LEU A 337 19.46 -24.49 -24.04
C LEU A 337 19.78 -24.56 -25.55
N LYS A 338 19.19 -23.67 -26.36
CA LYS A 338 19.31 -23.65 -27.83
C LYS A 338 20.17 -22.51 -28.38
N SER A 339 20.44 -21.44 -27.61
CA SER A 339 21.07 -20.21 -28.12
C SER A 339 22.59 -20.13 -27.96
N SER A 340 23.30 -21.23 -27.73
CA SER A 340 24.76 -21.22 -27.55
C SER A 340 25.50 -21.03 -28.89
N LYS A 341 25.44 -19.82 -29.46
CA LYS A 341 26.58 -19.28 -30.20
C LYS A 341 27.61 -18.84 -29.15
N GLY A 342 28.31 -19.83 -28.57
CA GLY A 342 29.24 -19.66 -27.44
C GLY A 342 28.95 -20.65 -26.31
N PHE A 343 29.99 -21.33 -25.83
CA PHE A 343 29.95 -22.34 -24.75
C PHE A 343 29.54 -21.73 -23.39
N LEU A 344 28.26 -21.45 -23.18
CA LEU A 344 27.75 -21.16 -21.83
C LEU A 344 27.58 -22.48 -21.07
N GLN A 345 28.25 -22.61 -19.92
CA GLN A 345 28.13 -23.78 -19.04
C GLN A 345 26.71 -23.88 -18.49
N THR A 346 26.12 -25.08 -18.53
CA THR A 346 24.76 -25.34 -18.03
C THR A 346 24.76 -25.66 -16.53
N PRO A 347 23.62 -25.53 -15.81
CA PRO A 347 23.50 -25.94 -14.42
C PRO A 347 24.03 -27.35 -14.12
N LYS A 348 23.71 -28.36 -14.95
CA LYS A 348 24.24 -29.73 -14.78
C LYS A 348 25.76 -29.81 -14.94
N MET A 349 26.34 -29.01 -15.83
CA MET A 349 27.79 -29.00 -16.05
C MET A 349 28.51 -28.44 -14.83
N ILE A 350 28.07 -27.28 -14.32
CA ILE A 350 28.64 -26.64 -13.12
C ILE A 350 28.51 -27.55 -11.90
N LEU A 351 27.34 -28.19 -11.72
CA LEU A 351 27.15 -29.10 -10.59
C LEU A 351 28.07 -30.34 -10.68
N ASN A 352 28.25 -30.88 -11.88
CA ASN A 352 29.15 -32.01 -12.09
C ASN A 352 30.63 -31.61 -11.90
N GLU A 353 31.04 -30.46 -12.41
CA GLU A 353 32.39 -29.91 -12.19
C GLU A 353 32.68 -29.71 -10.69
N TYR A 354 31.73 -29.11 -9.96
CA TYR A 354 31.82 -28.99 -8.50
C TYR A 354 32.01 -30.36 -7.83
N CYS A 355 31.25 -31.38 -8.22
CA CYS A 355 31.39 -32.71 -7.61
C CYS A 355 32.77 -33.33 -7.87
N VAL A 356 33.31 -33.15 -9.07
CA VAL A 356 34.66 -33.61 -9.43
C VAL A 356 35.73 -32.90 -8.61
N GLU A 357 35.66 -31.58 -8.49
CA GLU A 357 36.61 -30.78 -7.70
C GLU A 357 36.59 -31.14 -6.22
N GLN A 358 35.41 -31.38 -5.65
CA GLN A 358 35.25 -31.77 -4.26
C GLN A 358 35.50 -33.27 -4.02
N LYS A 359 35.82 -34.04 -5.06
CA LYS A 359 36.04 -35.50 -5.00
C LYS A 359 34.84 -36.27 -4.42
N ILE A 360 33.63 -35.78 -4.67
CA ILE A 360 32.37 -36.42 -4.26
C ILE A 360 31.75 -37.19 -5.43
N SER A 361 30.81 -38.10 -5.12
CA SER A 361 30.12 -38.89 -6.14
C SER A 361 29.37 -38.00 -7.14
N LYS A 362 29.30 -38.45 -8.39
CA LYS A 362 28.56 -37.73 -9.44
C LYS A 362 27.09 -37.53 -9.04
N PRO A 363 26.47 -36.38 -9.38
CA PRO A 363 25.05 -36.16 -9.10
C PRO A 363 24.16 -37.20 -9.78
N LEU A 364 23.23 -37.77 -9.02
CA LEU A 364 22.25 -38.75 -9.52
C LEU A 364 20.89 -38.07 -9.72
N TYR A 365 20.26 -38.30 -10.87
CA TYR A 365 18.98 -37.67 -11.20
C TYR A 365 17.87 -38.71 -11.29
N GLU A 366 16.77 -38.44 -10.61
CA GLU A 366 15.53 -39.23 -10.68
C GLU A 366 14.43 -38.33 -11.23
N SER A 367 13.81 -38.72 -12.35
CA SER A 367 12.78 -37.92 -13.01
C SER A 367 11.44 -38.63 -13.00
N VAL A 368 10.39 -37.90 -12.64
CA VAL A 368 9.01 -38.41 -12.57
C VAL A 368 8.12 -37.56 -13.47
N ARG A 369 7.21 -38.21 -14.19
CA ARG A 369 6.15 -37.54 -14.97
C ARG A 369 4.91 -37.36 -14.10
N ARG A 370 4.43 -36.13 -13.97
CA ARG A 370 3.23 -35.74 -13.22
C ARG A 370 1.96 -35.93 -14.05
N ASP A 371 0.80 -35.86 -13.38
CA ASP A 371 -0.52 -35.98 -13.98
C ASP A 371 -0.81 -34.89 -15.04
N ASP A 372 -0.23 -33.70 -14.87
CA ASP A 372 -0.28 -32.59 -15.83
C ASP A 372 0.60 -32.81 -17.08
N LYS A 373 1.15 -34.01 -17.25
CA LYS A 373 2.07 -34.45 -18.31
C LYS A 373 3.43 -33.72 -18.31
N ARG A 374 3.77 -32.96 -17.27
CA ARG A 374 5.09 -32.34 -17.08
C ARG A 374 6.03 -33.26 -16.29
N TYR A 375 7.31 -32.96 -16.35
CA TYR A 375 8.39 -33.70 -15.70
C TYR A 375 8.97 -32.90 -14.54
N VAL A 376 9.22 -33.56 -13.42
CA VAL A 376 10.00 -33.02 -12.31
C VAL A 376 11.16 -33.97 -12.07
N ALA A 377 12.32 -33.41 -11.73
CA ALA A 377 13.49 -34.20 -11.38
C ALA A 377 13.98 -33.85 -9.98
N THR A 378 14.48 -34.86 -9.29
CA THR A 378 15.23 -34.73 -8.05
C THR A 378 16.68 -35.07 -8.35
N VAL A 379 17.61 -34.25 -7.88
CA VAL A 379 19.05 -34.55 -7.93
C VAL A 379 19.56 -34.89 -6.55
N SER A 380 20.32 -35.97 -6.44
CA SER A 380 21.01 -36.39 -5.22
C SER A 380 22.49 -36.07 -5.35
N VAL A 381 23.03 -35.37 -4.35
CA VAL A 381 24.45 -35.07 -4.21
C VAL A 381 24.85 -35.44 -2.79
N GLU A 382 25.63 -36.51 -2.65
CA GLU A 382 25.90 -37.18 -1.37
C GLU A 382 24.59 -37.56 -0.66
N ASP A 383 24.41 -37.16 0.61
CA ASP A 383 23.23 -37.45 1.42
C ASP A 383 22.10 -36.43 1.21
N LYS A 384 22.28 -35.45 0.32
CA LYS A 384 21.29 -34.37 0.11
C LYS A 384 20.56 -34.54 -1.21
N LYS A 385 19.25 -34.29 -1.17
CA LYS A 385 18.37 -34.30 -2.34
C LYS A 385 17.82 -32.91 -2.59
N PHE A 386 17.82 -32.49 -3.86
CA PHE A 386 17.32 -31.19 -4.30
C PHE A 386 16.33 -31.36 -5.45
N ARG A 387 15.28 -30.54 -5.46
CA ARG A 387 14.22 -30.58 -6.48
C ARG A 387 13.67 -29.18 -6.73
N SER A 388 13.05 -28.98 -7.89
CA SER A 388 12.10 -27.87 -8.08
C SER A 388 10.68 -28.40 -8.20
N GLY A 389 9.73 -27.82 -7.47
CA GLY A 389 8.31 -28.13 -7.56
C GLY A 389 7.68 -27.77 -8.91
N VAL A 390 8.38 -26.97 -9.73
CA VAL A 390 7.87 -26.46 -11.01
C VAL A 390 8.06 -27.49 -12.13
N GLY A 391 6.94 -28.03 -12.64
CA GLY A 391 6.94 -29.02 -13.73
C GLY A 391 7.50 -28.47 -15.05
N GLN A 392 8.36 -29.26 -15.70
CA GLN A 392 9.05 -28.94 -16.94
C GLN A 392 8.50 -29.73 -18.15
N PRO A 393 8.63 -29.22 -19.39
CA PRO A 393 8.04 -29.89 -20.55
C PRO A 393 8.80 -31.16 -21.00
N ASN A 394 10.02 -31.41 -20.52
CA ASN A 394 10.76 -32.64 -20.78
C ASN A 394 11.79 -32.96 -19.67
N VAL A 395 12.25 -34.21 -19.63
CA VAL A 395 13.23 -34.72 -18.65
C VAL A 395 14.53 -33.91 -18.64
N ARG A 396 15.08 -33.59 -19.82
CA ARG A 396 16.35 -32.84 -19.93
C ARG A 396 16.27 -31.48 -19.23
N MET A 397 15.13 -30.81 -19.30
CA MET A 397 14.92 -29.56 -18.56
C MET A 397 14.68 -29.79 -17.08
N ALA A 398 13.86 -30.78 -16.73
CA ALA A 398 13.62 -31.13 -15.34
C ALA A 398 14.93 -31.36 -14.59
N GLU A 399 15.88 -32.09 -15.18
CA GLU A 399 17.20 -32.33 -14.59
C GLU A 399 18.07 -31.07 -14.51
N GLN A 400 18.03 -30.19 -15.50
CA GLN A 400 18.77 -28.92 -15.44
C GLN A 400 18.21 -27.99 -14.37
N VAL A 401 16.89 -27.97 -14.20
CA VAL A 401 16.22 -27.21 -13.14
C VAL A 401 16.52 -27.81 -11.77
N ALA A 402 16.54 -29.13 -11.63
CA ALA A 402 16.95 -29.81 -10.40
C ALA A 402 18.42 -29.51 -10.06
N ALA A 403 19.31 -29.50 -11.05
CA ALA A 403 20.70 -29.10 -10.85
C ALA A 403 20.80 -27.64 -10.38
N LEU A 404 20.01 -26.74 -10.96
CA LEU A 404 19.93 -25.35 -10.52
C LEU A 404 19.44 -25.23 -9.07
N ALA A 405 18.43 -26.02 -8.68
CA ALA A 405 17.98 -26.12 -7.29
C ALA A 405 19.10 -26.61 -6.36
N ALA A 406 19.92 -27.60 -6.78
CA ALA A 406 21.09 -28.02 -6.00
C ALA A 406 22.14 -26.91 -5.87
N LEU A 407 22.43 -26.15 -6.93
CA LEU A 407 23.37 -25.03 -6.85
C LEU A 407 22.92 -23.97 -5.84
N HIS A 408 21.61 -23.68 -5.79
CA HIS A 408 21.03 -22.79 -4.78
C HIS A 408 21.08 -23.41 -3.38
N GLY A 409 20.63 -24.65 -3.22
CA GLY A 409 20.56 -25.33 -1.92
C GLY A 409 21.92 -25.64 -1.30
N MET A 410 22.96 -25.77 -2.12
CA MET A 410 24.36 -25.92 -1.69
C MET A 410 25.11 -24.57 -1.59
N ASN A 411 24.42 -23.45 -1.86
CA ASN A 411 24.98 -22.09 -1.82
C ASN A 411 26.19 -21.87 -2.77
N ILE A 412 26.15 -22.49 -3.96
CA ILE A 412 27.19 -22.41 -4.99
C ILE A 412 26.64 -21.88 -6.33
N ARG A 413 25.45 -21.24 -6.33
CA ARG A 413 24.84 -20.63 -7.51
C ARG A 413 25.75 -19.59 -8.20
N CYS A 414 26.62 -18.93 -7.45
CA CYS A 414 27.57 -17.94 -7.98
C CYS A 414 28.56 -18.53 -9.01
N ARG A 415 28.73 -19.86 -9.07
CA ARG A 415 29.60 -20.54 -10.04
C ARG A 415 28.99 -20.65 -11.44
N LEU A 416 27.70 -20.35 -11.59
CA LEU A 416 26.99 -20.42 -12.85
C LEU A 416 26.81 -19.01 -13.41
N ASP A 417 27.48 -18.71 -14.53
CA ASP A 417 27.37 -17.40 -15.16
C ASP A 417 26.02 -17.18 -15.86
N GLY A 418 25.49 -15.96 -15.75
CA GLY A 418 24.25 -15.53 -16.38
C GLY A 418 22.99 -15.74 -15.51
N ASN A 419 21.89 -15.13 -15.95
CA ASN A 419 20.58 -15.31 -15.31
C ASN A 419 19.93 -16.58 -15.86
N TRP A 420 19.89 -17.66 -15.08
CA TRP A 420 19.32 -18.94 -15.48
C TRP A 420 17.94 -19.14 -14.88
N GLU A 421 17.36 -18.14 -14.23
CA GLU A 421 16.07 -18.21 -13.58
C GLU A 421 15.05 -17.41 -14.39
N GLU A 422 13.81 -17.89 -14.46
CA GLU A 422 12.67 -17.03 -14.79
C GLU A 422 12.44 -16.07 -13.61
N GLU A 423 12.30 -14.76 -13.91
CA GLU A 423 12.06 -13.71 -12.92
C GLU A 423 10.74 -13.92 -12.17
#